data_AF-A0AAP2ZJ06-F1
#
_entry.id   AF-A0AAP2ZJ06-F1
#
_cell.length_a   1.000
_cell.length_b   1.000
_cell.length_c   1.000
_cell.angle_alpha   90.00
_cell.angle_beta   90.00
_cell.angle_gamma   90.00
#
_symmetry.space_group_name_H-M   'P 1'
#
loop_
_entity.id
_entity.type
_entity.pdbx_description
1 polymer ?
#
loop_
_entity_poly.entity_id
_entity_poly.type
_entity_poly.pdbx_seq_one_letter_code
_entity_poly.pdbx_strand_id
1 'polypeptide(L)'
;MNHQVETIRRELEKLLEGVQLERVDLKLTTLDKDVEEFAKSFNLISSLKPCSDDSFESPATILLDAYQSPFLVYKTEAGHYRVLSGLLTFQKLCKAKYAKNVDSSVPCLILSRRPKAQLRRLILMNDVVRPLLKEFVDISADTINYTLPHLFTSVDQPSVFFSPEWQSLFPSIKTKTELCRWLHISTKSVKLK
;
A
#
# COMPACT_ATOMS: atom_id res chain seq x y z
N MET A 1 24.93 -4.11 7.51
CA MET A 1 23.64 -3.83 6.82
C MET A 1 23.46 -4.86 5.73
N ASN A 2 22.30 -5.51 5.60
CA ASN A 2 22.05 -6.58 4.62
C ASN A 2 22.26 -6.04 3.18
N HIS A 3 23.12 -6.70 2.39
CA HIS A 3 23.47 -6.27 1.02
C HIS A 3 22.24 -6.09 0.11
N GLN A 4 21.21 -6.91 0.33
CA GLN A 4 19.93 -6.83 -0.37
C GLN A 4 19.18 -5.52 -0.05
N VAL A 5 19.13 -5.14 1.23
CA VAL A 5 18.45 -3.91 1.68
C VAL A 5 19.13 -2.68 1.08
N GLU A 6 20.47 -2.67 1.04
CA GLU A 6 21.23 -1.58 0.45
C GLU A 6 21.02 -1.46 -1.07
N THR A 7 20.90 -2.59 -1.76
CA THR A 7 20.59 -2.62 -3.20
C THR A 7 19.21 -2.03 -3.46
N ILE A 8 18.19 -2.47 -2.71
CA ILE A 8 16.82 -1.97 -2.82
C ILE A 8 16.76 -0.47 -2.51
N ARG A 9 17.46 -0.02 -1.46
CA ARG A 9 17.54 1.40 -1.08
C ARG A 9 18.01 2.25 -2.26
N ARG A 10 19.11 1.86 -2.90
CA ARG A 10 19.66 2.57 -4.07
C ARG A 10 18.70 2.57 -5.26
N GLU A 11 17.98 1.47 -5.49
CA GLU A 11 16.98 1.44 -6.56
C GLU A 11 15.79 2.36 -6.27
N LEU A 12 15.34 2.44 -5.02
CA LEU A 12 14.29 3.37 -4.58
C LEU A 12 14.74 4.83 -4.69
N GLU A 13 15.96 5.16 -4.29
CA GLU A 13 16.53 6.50 -4.45
C GLU A 13 16.52 6.94 -5.92
N LYS A 14 16.99 6.07 -6.81
CA LYS A 14 16.94 6.37 -8.25
C LYS A 14 15.51 6.43 -8.79
N LEU A 15 14.54 5.79 -8.15
CA LEU A 15 13.13 5.87 -8.58
C LEU A 15 12.53 7.26 -8.30
N LEU A 16 13.05 7.95 -7.28
CA LEU A 16 12.63 9.31 -6.92
C LEU A 16 13.24 10.40 -7.82
N GLU A 17 14.23 10.06 -8.65
CA GLU A 17 14.82 10.97 -9.62
C GLU A 17 13.78 11.42 -10.67
N GLY A 18 13.55 12.73 -10.73
CA GLY A 18 12.60 13.32 -11.68
C GLY A 18 11.13 13.08 -11.35
N VAL A 19 10.80 12.73 -10.11
CA VAL A 19 9.39 12.67 -9.66
C VAL A 19 8.76 14.05 -9.67
N GLN A 20 7.55 14.14 -10.20
CA GLN A 20 6.78 15.38 -10.30
C GLN A 20 5.47 15.26 -9.52
N LEU A 21 5.05 16.35 -8.87
CA LEU A 21 3.71 16.48 -8.30
C LEU A 21 2.84 17.19 -9.33
N GLU A 22 1.87 16.48 -9.90
CA GLU A 22 0.97 17.04 -10.91
C GLU A 22 -0.48 16.69 -10.61
N ARG A 23 -1.40 17.44 -11.22
CA ARG A 23 -2.83 17.11 -11.16
C ARG A 23 -3.20 16.18 -12.31
N VAL A 24 -3.71 15.00 -11.99
CA VAL A 24 -4.02 13.95 -12.96
C VAL A 24 -5.52 13.70 -13.01
N ASP A 25 -6.06 13.58 -14.23
CA ASP A 25 -7.44 13.14 -14.43
C ASP A 25 -7.61 11.65 -14.04
N LEU A 26 -8.49 11.40 -13.07
CA LEU A 26 -8.88 10.07 -12.62
C LEU A 26 -9.45 9.20 -13.76
N LYS A 27 -9.99 9.76 -14.83
CA LYS A 27 -10.42 8.99 -16.04
C LYS A 27 -9.25 8.34 -16.76
N LEU A 28 -8.06 8.94 -16.70
CA LEU A 28 -6.84 8.42 -17.30
C LEU A 28 -6.06 7.51 -16.34
N THR A 29 -6.56 7.33 -15.12
CA THR A 29 -5.88 6.63 -14.04
C THR A 29 -6.49 5.26 -13.81
N THR A 30 -5.65 4.24 -13.76
CA THR A 30 -6.04 2.85 -13.48
C THR A 30 -5.04 2.21 -12.53
N LEU A 31 -5.40 1.10 -11.89
CA LEU A 31 -4.45 0.35 -11.06
C LEU A 31 -3.33 -0.24 -11.94
N ASP A 32 -2.12 -0.32 -11.39
CA ASP A 32 -1.11 -1.26 -11.91
C ASP A 32 -1.64 -2.69 -11.76
N LYS A 33 -1.21 -3.58 -12.65
CA LYS A 33 -1.69 -4.97 -12.70
C LYS A 33 -1.52 -5.69 -11.36
N ASP A 34 -0.35 -5.52 -10.72
CA ASP A 34 -0.03 -6.21 -9.47
C ASP A 34 -0.93 -5.68 -8.32
N VAL A 35 -1.25 -4.38 -8.34
CA VAL A 35 -2.16 -3.72 -7.39
C VAL A 35 -3.62 -4.13 -7.64
N GLU A 36 -4.02 -4.24 -8.90
CA GLU A 36 -5.38 -4.65 -9.29
C GLU A 36 -5.67 -6.09 -8.88
N GLU A 37 -4.75 -7.02 -9.16
CA GLU A 37 -4.85 -8.42 -8.73
C GLU A 37 -4.93 -8.53 -7.21
N PHE A 38 -4.11 -7.76 -6.50
CA PHE A 38 -4.17 -7.69 -5.05
C PHE A 38 -5.54 -7.19 -4.56
N ALA A 39 -6.03 -6.06 -5.07
CA ALA A 39 -7.30 -5.47 -4.67
C ALA A 39 -8.51 -6.38 -4.95
N LYS A 40 -8.42 -7.26 -5.96
CA LYS A 40 -9.43 -8.30 -6.23
C LYS A 40 -9.37 -9.45 -5.22
N SER A 41 -8.18 -9.79 -4.74
CA SER A 41 -7.97 -10.89 -3.79
C SER A 41 -8.14 -10.48 -2.32
N PHE A 42 -8.04 -9.19 -2.02
CA PHE A 42 -7.97 -8.67 -0.65
C PHE A 42 -8.74 -7.35 -0.52
N ASN A 43 -9.76 -7.35 0.35
CA ASN A 43 -10.49 -6.13 0.67
C ASN A 43 -9.74 -5.33 1.74
N LEU A 44 -8.89 -4.41 1.29
CA LEU A 44 -8.07 -3.57 2.14
C LEU A 44 -8.92 -2.69 3.08
N ILE A 45 -10.00 -2.09 2.58
CA ILE A 45 -10.85 -1.20 3.36
C ILE A 45 -11.51 -1.96 4.51
N SER A 46 -12.10 -3.13 4.25
CA SER A 46 -12.72 -3.92 5.33
C SER A 46 -11.72 -4.44 6.35
N SER A 47 -10.46 -4.63 5.94
CA SER A 47 -9.40 -5.12 6.81
C SER A 47 -8.80 -4.01 7.68
N LEU A 48 -8.80 -2.76 7.19
CA LEU A 48 -8.19 -1.61 7.88
C LEU A 48 -9.20 -0.68 8.56
N LYS A 49 -10.45 -0.63 8.11
CA LYS A 49 -11.48 0.27 8.65
C LYS A 49 -12.52 -0.57 9.40
N PRO A 50 -12.66 -0.44 10.72
CA PRO A 50 -13.83 -0.97 11.41
C PRO A 50 -15.05 -0.14 10.97
N CYS A 51 -15.77 -0.65 9.98
CA CYS A 51 -17.15 -0.31 9.64
C CYS A 51 -17.54 1.17 9.85
N SER A 52 -16.93 2.11 9.13
CA SER A 52 -17.54 3.44 9.01
C SER A 52 -18.25 3.51 7.67
N ASP A 53 -19.52 3.89 7.68
CA ASP A 53 -20.27 4.16 6.47
C ASP A 53 -19.69 5.39 5.77
N ASP A 54 -19.11 5.17 4.58
CA ASP A 54 -18.50 6.23 3.77
C ASP A 54 -19.57 7.25 3.29
N SER A 55 -20.87 6.96 3.44
CA SER A 55 -21.98 7.89 3.11
C SER A 55 -21.96 9.18 3.93
N PHE A 56 -21.33 9.15 5.11
CA PHE A 56 -21.17 10.31 5.98
C PHE A 56 -19.96 11.20 5.60
N GLU A 57 -19.05 10.74 4.75
CA GLU A 57 -17.91 11.55 4.34
C GLU A 57 -18.35 12.67 3.38
N SER A 58 -17.89 13.89 3.66
CA SER A 58 -18.14 15.03 2.78
C SER A 58 -17.17 15.02 1.59
N PRO A 59 -17.54 15.59 0.43
CA PRO A 59 -16.60 15.79 -0.68
C PRO A 59 -15.31 16.53 -0.27
N ALA A 60 -15.42 17.46 0.69
CA ALA A 60 -14.27 18.20 1.21
C ALA A 60 -13.27 17.26 1.93
N THR A 61 -13.77 16.33 2.75
CA THR A 61 -12.94 15.34 3.45
C THR A 61 -12.16 14.48 2.45
N ILE A 62 -12.82 14.03 1.39
CA ILE A 62 -12.20 13.18 0.37
C ILE A 62 -11.12 13.94 -0.41
N LEU A 63 -11.34 15.22 -0.70
CA LEU A 63 -10.33 16.06 -1.33
C LEU A 63 -9.14 16.31 -0.40
N LEU A 64 -9.39 16.59 0.88
CA LEU A 64 -8.33 16.76 1.88
C LEU A 64 -7.46 15.50 1.99
N ASP A 65 -8.06 14.31 2.02
CA ASP A 65 -7.33 13.03 2.01
C ASP A 65 -6.40 12.94 0.79
N ALA A 66 -6.87 13.36 -0.38
CA ALA A 66 -6.07 13.35 -1.61
C ALA A 66 -4.91 14.35 -1.57
N TYR A 67 -5.10 15.52 -0.96
CA TYR A 67 -4.02 16.51 -0.79
C TYR A 67 -2.99 16.09 0.27
N GLN A 68 -3.44 15.47 1.37
CA GLN A 68 -2.58 15.08 2.49
C GLN A 68 -1.83 13.78 2.21
N SER A 69 -2.42 12.88 1.42
CA SER A 69 -1.81 11.60 1.03
C SER A 69 -1.99 11.35 -0.47
N PRO A 70 -1.30 12.10 -1.35
CA PRO A 70 -1.35 11.89 -2.78
C PRO A 70 -0.84 10.48 -3.13
N PHE A 71 -1.45 9.87 -4.15
CA PHE A 71 -1.08 8.53 -4.58
C PHE A 71 0.03 8.56 -5.62
N LEU A 72 0.82 7.49 -5.66
CA LEU A 72 1.99 7.33 -6.52
C LEU A 72 1.58 6.64 -7.82
N VAL A 73 1.93 7.24 -8.96
CA VAL A 73 1.64 6.71 -10.29
C VAL A 73 2.88 6.68 -11.17
N TYR A 74 2.85 5.88 -12.24
CA TYR A 74 3.75 6.06 -13.39
C TYR A 74 2.94 6.27 -14.67
N LYS A 75 3.50 7.02 -15.61
CA LYS A 75 2.88 7.28 -16.91
C LYS A 75 3.19 6.15 -17.90
N THR A 76 2.19 5.73 -18.66
CA THR A 76 2.35 4.78 -19.77
C THR A 76 2.67 5.52 -21.06
N GLU A 77 3.21 4.83 -22.06
CA GLU A 77 3.47 5.39 -23.39
C GLU A 77 2.20 5.95 -24.05
N ALA A 78 1.04 5.35 -23.78
CA ALA A 78 -0.26 5.81 -24.25
C ALA A 78 -0.82 7.03 -23.49
N GLY A 79 -0.06 7.60 -22.54
CA GLY A 79 -0.47 8.78 -21.77
C GLY A 79 -1.41 8.50 -20.59
N HIS A 80 -1.67 7.23 -20.27
CA HIS A 80 -2.44 6.84 -19.08
C HIS A 80 -1.55 6.76 -17.83
N TYR A 81 -2.17 6.74 -16.66
CA TYR A 81 -1.49 6.65 -15.38
C TYR A 81 -1.83 5.33 -14.68
N ARG A 82 -0.81 4.71 -14.09
CA ARG A 82 -0.91 3.45 -13.36
C ARG A 82 -0.56 3.65 -11.89
N VAL A 83 -1.52 3.40 -11.01
CA VAL A 83 -1.37 3.56 -9.55
C VAL A 83 -0.55 2.44 -8.97
N LEU A 84 0.47 2.79 -8.18
CA LEU A 84 1.38 1.87 -7.50
C LEU A 84 1.17 1.83 -5.98
N SER A 85 0.81 2.95 -5.37
CA SER A 85 0.62 3.12 -3.92
C SER A 85 -0.35 4.28 -3.66
N GLY A 86 -0.98 4.31 -2.49
CA GLY A 86 -2.07 5.20 -2.13
C GLY A 86 -3.43 4.57 -2.43
N LEU A 87 -3.54 3.23 -2.30
CA LEU A 87 -4.74 2.48 -2.69
C LEU A 87 -6.00 2.94 -1.95
N LEU A 88 -5.90 3.25 -0.65
CA LEU A 88 -7.02 3.76 0.15
C LEU A 88 -7.53 5.10 -0.39
N THR A 89 -6.63 6.07 -0.62
CA THR A 89 -6.97 7.37 -1.20
C THR A 89 -7.60 7.21 -2.58
N PHE A 90 -7.01 6.38 -3.45
CA PHE A 90 -7.52 6.14 -4.79
C PHE A 90 -8.93 5.52 -4.76
N GLN A 91 -9.17 4.53 -3.91
CA GLN A 91 -10.49 3.90 -3.77
C GLN A 91 -11.55 4.90 -3.27
N LYS A 92 -11.22 5.75 -2.29
CA LYS A 92 -12.11 6.83 -1.82
C LYS A 92 -12.48 7.80 -2.95
N LEU A 93 -11.48 8.23 -3.72
CA LEU A 93 -11.68 9.11 -4.87
C LEU A 93 -12.54 8.48 -5.95
N CYS A 94 -12.33 7.20 -6.28
CA CYS A 94 -13.19 6.47 -7.20
C CYS A 94 -14.65 6.46 -6.71
N LYS A 95 -14.90 6.12 -5.43
CA LYS A 95 -16.24 6.14 -4.85
C LYS A 95 -16.88 7.53 -4.93
N ALA A 96 -16.14 8.58 -4.58
CA ALA A 96 -16.61 9.96 -4.61
C ALA A 96 -17.00 10.43 -6.02
N LYS A 97 -16.21 10.04 -7.02
CA LYS A 97 -16.48 10.31 -8.43
C LYS A 97 -17.82 9.72 -8.88
N TYR A 98 -18.13 8.48 -8.47
CA TYR A 98 -19.42 7.86 -8.77
C TYR A 98 -20.59 8.49 -8.02
N ALA A 99 -20.34 9.03 -6.81
CA ALA A 99 -21.40 9.51 -5.93
C ALA A 99 -21.78 10.99 -6.14
N LYS A 100 -20.84 11.92 -6.44
CA LYS A 100 -21.08 13.37 -6.23
C LYS A 100 -20.39 14.36 -7.20
N ASN A 101 -20.02 13.98 -8.44
CA ASN A 101 -19.37 14.91 -9.40
C ASN A 101 -18.17 15.68 -8.82
N VAL A 102 -17.36 15.04 -7.97
CA VAL A 102 -16.09 15.62 -7.50
C VAL A 102 -15.16 15.76 -8.70
N ASP A 103 -14.50 16.93 -8.79
CA ASP A 103 -13.60 17.28 -9.88
C ASP A 103 -12.64 16.13 -10.21
N SER A 104 -12.48 15.85 -11.51
CA SER A 104 -11.80 14.63 -11.95
C SER A 104 -10.28 14.67 -11.76
N SER A 105 -9.72 15.85 -11.47
CA SER A 105 -8.27 16.07 -11.43
C SER A 105 -7.75 16.22 -10.00
N VAL A 106 -6.87 15.31 -9.59
CA VAL A 106 -6.35 15.19 -8.21
C VAL A 106 -4.82 15.20 -8.20
N PRO A 107 -4.18 15.67 -7.11
CA PRO A 107 -2.72 15.66 -7.00
C PRO A 107 -2.19 14.22 -6.92
N CYS A 108 -1.18 13.92 -7.74
CA CYS A 108 -0.49 12.64 -7.79
C CYS A 108 1.02 12.86 -7.88
N LEU A 109 1.77 11.94 -7.27
CA LEU A 109 3.21 11.85 -7.51
C LEU A 109 3.44 10.98 -8.75
N ILE A 110 4.06 11.55 -9.77
CA ILE A 110 4.33 10.87 -11.04
C ILE A 110 5.79 10.45 -11.08
N LEU A 111 6.03 9.15 -11.17
CA LEU A 111 7.33 8.57 -11.45
C LEU A 111 7.73 8.82 -12.90
N SER A 112 8.97 9.25 -13.08
CA SER A 112 9.60 9.46 -14.39
C SER A 112 9.72 8.18 -15.23
N ARG A 113 9.67 7.01 -14.57
CA ARG A 113 9.79 5.69 -15.21
C ARG A 113 9.02 4.62 -14.47
N ARG A 114 8.65 3.57 -15.20
CA ARG A 114 8.01 2.38 -14.63
C ARG A 114 9.00 1.62 -13.73
N PRO A 115 8.66 1.32 -12.46
CA PRO A 115 9.51 0.50 -11.60
C PRO A 115 9.56 -0.96 -12.08
N LYS A 116 10.67 -1.63 -11.75
CA LYS A 116 10.81 -3.09 -11.92
C LYS A 116 9.74 -3.83 -11.10
N ALA A 117 9.36 -5.03 -11.55
CA ALA A 117 8.30 -5.82 -10.91
C ALA A 117 8.53 -6.04 -9.40
N GLN A 118 9.78 -6.36 -9.01
CA GLN A 118 10.15 -6.52 -7.60
C GLN A 118 9.88 -5.26 -6.77
N LEU A 119 10.23 -4.07 -7.28
CA LEU A 119 9.97 -2.81 -6.58
C LEU A 119 8.49 -2.47 -6.53
N ARG A 120 7.73 -2.72 -7.61
CA ARG A 120 6.28 -2.51 -7.60
C ARG A 120 5.60 -3.35 -6.53
N ARG A 121 5.97 -4.63 -6.43
CA ARG A 121 5.50 -5.52 -5.38
C ARG A 121 5.89 -5.02 -4.00
N LEU A 122 7.14 -4.62 -3.79
CA LEU A 122 7.59 -4.07 -2.51
C LEU A 122 6.84 -2.78 -2.11
N ILE A 123 6.59 -1.89 -3.07
CA ILE A 123 5.81 -0.66 -2.88
C ILE A 123 4.38 -1.00 -2.46
N LEU A 124 3.71 -1.93 -3.16
CA LEU A 124 2.38 -2.42 -2.82
C LEU A 124 2.34 -3.00 -1.40
N MET A 125 3.29 -3.87 -1.06
CA MET A 125 3.35 -4.48 0.27
C MET A 125 3.49 -3.40 1.35
N ASN A 126 4.39 -2.43 1.15
CA ASN A 126 4.53 -1.30 2.08
C ASN A 126 3.28 -0.43 2.15
N ASP A 127 2.58 -0.20 1.03
CA ASP A 127 1.33 0.57 0.99
C ASP A 127 0.23 -0.04 1.86
N VAL A 128 0.20 -1.38 1.96
CA VAL A 128 -0.75 -2.10 2.79
C VAL A 128 -0.28 -2.19 4.25
N VAL A 129 1.00 -2.51 4.49
CA VAL A 129 1.49 -2.69 5.87
C VAL A 129 1.73 -1.37 6.59
N ARG A 130 1.96 -0.25 5.89
CA ARG A 130 2.17 1.05 6.53
C ARG A 130 0.95 1.48 7.34
N PRO A 131 -0.27 1.58 6.78
CA PRO A 131 -1.43 1.91 7.58
C PRO A 131 -1.61 0.88 8.69
N LEU A 132 -1.57 -0.42 8.35
CA LEU A 132 -1.77 -1.54 9.27
C LEU A 132 -0.85 -1.51 10.50
N LEU A 133 0.46 -1.48 10.29
CA LEU A 133 1.47 -1.75 11.33
C LEU A 133 2.19 -0.50 11.83
N LYS A 134 2.16 0.61 11.07
CA LYS A 134 2.95 1.82 11.37
C LYS A 134 2.08 3.00 11.78
N GLU A 135 0.83 3.08 11.30
CA GLU A 135 -0.03 4.26 11.50
C GLU A 135 -1.27 3.98 12.36
N PHE A 136 -1.80 2.74 12.40
CA PHE A 136 -2.93 2.42 13.30
C PHE A 136 -2.48 2.22 14.76
N VAL A 137 -3.25 2.83 15.68
CA VAL A 137 -2.98 2.82 17.12
C VAL A 137 -3.46 1.53 17.82
N ASP A 138 -4.50 0.87 17.28
CA ASP A 138 -5.13 -0.31 17.91
C ASP A 138 -5.25 -1.50 16.94
N ILE A 139 -4.11 -2.05 16.50
CA ILE A 139 -4.13 -3.25 15.64
C ILE A 139 -4.53 -4.51 16.43
N SER A 140 -5.51 -5.25 15.90
CA SER A 140 -5.93 -6.54 16.49
C SER A 140 -5.06 -7.71 16.00
N ALA A 141 -4.94 -8.74 16.85
CA ALA A 141 -4.26 -9.98 16.46
C ALA A 141 -4.95 -10.69 15.28
N ASP A 142 -6.28 -10.56 15.14
CA ASP A 142 -7.03 -11.13 14.03
C ASP A 142 -6.68 -10.46 12.71
N THR A 143 -6.56 -9.13 12.71
CA THR A 143 -6.09 -8.38 11.53
C THR A 143 -4.70 -8.84 11.11
N ILE A 144 -3.79 -9.02 12.07
CA ILE A 144 -2.42 -9.52 11.80
C ILE A 144 -2.45 -10.94 11.21
N ASN A 145 -3.21 -11.83 11.83
CA ASN A 145 -3.32 -13.24 11.44
C ASN A 145 -3.96 -13.41 10.06
N TYR A 146 -4.82 -12.48 9.65
CA TYR A 146 -5.45 -12.49 8.34
C TYR A 146 -4.58 -11.81 7.28
N THR A 147 -4.09 -10.60 7.54
CA THR A 147 -3.45 -9.76 6.53
C THR A 147 -2.02 -10.18 6.20
N LEU A 148 -1.18 -10.51 7.19
CA LEU A 148 0.23 -10.79 6.92
C LEU A 148 0.45 -12.07 6.12
N PRO A 149 -0.23 -13.20 6.40
CA PRO A 149 -0.10 -14.38 5.56
C PRO A 149 -0.57 -14.13 4.12
N HIS A 150 -1.67 -13.40 3.93
CA HIS A 150 -2.19 -13.10 2.59
C HIS A 150 -1.19 -12.29 1.74
N LEU A 151 -0.40 -11.43 2.38
CA LEU A 151 0.59 -10.58 1.71
C LEU A 151 1.93 -11.29 1.45
N PHE A 152 2.41 -12.03 2.45
CA PHE A 152 3.81 -12.46 2.52
C PHE A 152 4.00 -13.98 2.46
N THR A 153 2.95 -14.75 2.24
CA THR A 153 3.09 -16.22 2.09
C THR A 153 2.66 -16.70 0.71
N SER A 154 3.26 -17.80 0.30
CA SER A 154 2.92 -18.56 -0.89
C SER A 154 3.07 -20.06 -0.60
N VAL A 155 2.71 -20.92 -1.55
CA VAL A 155 2.93 -22.38 -1.44
C VAL A 155 4.41 -22.69 -1.19
N ASP A 156 5.31 -21.98 -1.86
CA ASP A 156 6.76 -22.17 -1.75
C ASP A 156 7.37 -21.45 -0.53
N GLN A 157 6.65 -20.47 0.05
CA GLN A 157 7.09 -19.66 1.19
C GLN A 157 5.98 -19.54 2.23
N PRO A 158 5.81 -20.53 3.12
CA PRO A 158 4.67 -20.57 4.05
C PRO A 158 4.84 -19.64 5.27
N SER A 159 6.01 -19.02 5.46
CA SER A 159 6.30 -18.12 6.58
C SER A 159 6.49 -16.68 6.11
N VAL A 160 5.79 -15.76 6.78
CA VAL A 160 5.92 -14.31 6.57
C VAL A 160 7.37 -13.86 6.72
N PHE A 161 8.10 -14.41 7.70
CA PHE A 161 9.45 -13.96 8.04
C PHE A 161 10.52 -14.39 7.02
N PHE A 162 10.17 -15.32 6.12
CA PHE A 162 11.04 -15.77 5.03
C PHE A 162 10.71 -15.11 3.68
N SER A 163 9.65 -14.30 3.60
CA SER A 163 9.38 -13.52 2.39
C SER A 163 10.49 -12.51 2.11
N PRO A 164 11.01 -12.44 0.87
CA PRO A 164 11.97 -11.42 0.46
C PRO A 164 11.47 -10.01 0.69
N GLU A 165 10.17 -9.76 0.48
CA GLU A 165 9.53 -8.48 0.71
C GLU A 165 9.50 -8.14 2.20
N TRP A 166 9.11 -9.09 3.06
CA TRP A 166 9.13 -8.89 4.50
C TRP A 166 10.54 -8.56 5.00
N GLN A 167 11.53 -9.34 4.59
CA GLN A 167 12.93 -9.13 4.97
C GLN A 167 13.51 -7.80 4.45
N SER A 168 12.94 -7.28 3.36
CA SER A 168 13.32 -5.97 2.82
C SER A 168 12.67 -4.82 3.61
N LEU A 169 11.41 -4.97 4.01
CA LEU A 169 10.66 -3.95 4.76
C LEU A 169 11.01 -3.91 6.25
N PHE A 170 11.24 -5.07 6.85
CA PHE A 170 11.46 -5.27 8.29
C PHE A 170 12.66 -6.20 8.57
N PRO A 171 13.89 -5.82 8.16
CA PRO A 171 15.06 -6.71 8.22
C PRO A 171 15.43 -7.16 9.65
N SER A 172 14.99 -6.43 10.67
CA SER A 172 15.23 -6.74 12.09
C SER A 172 14.12 -7.58 12.73
N ILE A 173 12.99 -7.83 12.06
CA ILE A 173 11.88 -8.63 12.58
C ILE A 173 11.87 -9.98 11.86
N LYS A 174 12.50 -10.98 12.47
CA LYS A 174 12.71 -12.31 11.89
C LYS A 174 11.80 -13.38 12.49
N THR A 175 11.10 -13.04 13.57
CA THR A 175 10.29 -13.98 14.33
C THR A 175 8.96 -13.36 14.76
N LYS A 176 7.98 -14.23 15.03
CA LYS A 176 6.72 -13.83 15.65
C LYS A 176 6.93 -13.06 16.95
N THR A 177 7.88 -13.49 17.78
CA THR A 177 8.15 -12.87 19.09
C THR A 177 8.64 -11.43 18.92
N GLU A 178 9.53 -11.18 17.96
CA GLU A 178 10.01 -9.83 17.64
C GLU A 178 8.89 -8.95 17.09
N LEU A 179 8.04 -9.48 16.21
CA LEU A 179 6.88 -8.76 15.69
C LEU A 179 5.91 -8.36 16.81
N CYS A 180 5.55 -9.31 17.67
CA CYS A 180 4.63 -9.05 18.78
C CYS A 180 5.21 -8.05 19.77
N ARG A 181 6.53 -8.12 20.04
CA ARG A 181 7.23 -7.16 20.88
C ARG A 181 7.20 -5.76 20.26
N TRP A 182 7.45 -5.64 18.96
CA TRP A 182 7.43 -4.37 18.24
C TRP A 182 6.03 -3.73 18.22
N LEU A 183 4.98 -4.55 18.08
CA LEU A 183 3.59 -4.10 18.07
C LEU A 183 2.96 -3.99 19.46
N HIS A 184 3.68 -4.31 20.53
CA HIS A 184 3.16 -4.35 21.90
C HIS A 184 1.91 -5.24 22.10
N ILE A 185 1.85 -6.37 21.39
CA ILE A 185 0.74 -7.34 21.47
C ILE A 185 1.16 -8.69 22.06
N SER A 186 0.18 -9.46 22.52
CA SER A 186 0.40 -10.80 23.07
C SER A 186 0.79 -11.81 21.99
N THR A 187 1.89 -12.52 22.21
CA THR A 187 2.34 -13.65 21.36
C THR A 187 1.36 -14.82 21.33
N LYS A 188 0.46 -14.92 22.31
CA LYS A 188 -0.58 -15.97 22.40
C LYS A 188 -1.68 -15.79 21.35
N SER A 189 -1.96 -14.54 20.97
CA SER A 189 -3.05 -14.21 20.03
C SER A 189 -2.60 -14.29 18.57
N VAL A 190 -1.29 -14.20 18.31
CA VAL A 190 -0.71 -14.25 16.95
C VAL A 190 -0.33 -15.68 16.57
N LYS A 191 -0.80 -16.13 15.41
CA LYS A 191 -0.71 -17.50 14.88
C LYS A 191 0.30 -17.65 13.73
N LEU A 192 1.09 -16.61 13.45
CA LEU A 192 2.12 -16.63 12.41
C LEU A 192 3.19 -17.68 12.70
N LYS A 193 3.64 -18.37 11.65
CA LYS A 193 4.72 -19.35 11.70
C LYS A 193 6.01 -18.75 11.18
#